data_AF-A0AAD3MPH9-F1
#
_entry.id   AF-A0AAD3MPH9-F1
#
_cell.length_a   1.000
_cell.length_b   1.000
_cell.length_c   1.000
_cell.angle_alpha   90.00
_cell.angle_beta   90.00
_cell.angle_gamma   90.00
#
_symmetry.space_group_name_H-M   'P 1'
#
loop_
_entity.id
_entity.type
_entity.pdbx_description
1 polymer ?
#
loop_
_entity_poly.entity_id
_entity_poly.type
_entity_poly.pdbx_seq_one_letter_code
_entity_poly.pdbx_strand_id
1 'polypeptide(L)'
;MASVYLNHDPLDSSQEQVEKMKYLLKTEREHRTHLISEIHVTGESEDMTAKERLLLWSKQITDGYVGVRCENFTTSWRDGRLFNAIIHKYRPDLVDMSRVSAQTNRSNLEHAFCVAEQLGVARLLDPE
;
A
#
# COMPACT_ATOMS: atom_id res chain seq x y z
N MET A 1 28.73 -8.11 56.95
CA MET A 1 28.53 -6.66 56.70
C MET A 1 29.58 -6.28 55.65
N ALA A 2 29.30 -6.02 54.38
CA ALA A 2 28.21 -5.27 53.80
C ALA A 2 27.78 -5.86 52.45
N SER A 3 26.46 -5.95 52.27
CA SER A 3 25.81 -6.26 51.01
C SER A 3 25.89 -5.01 50.13
N VAL A 4 26.64 -5.07 49.03
CA VAL A 4 26.53 -4.05 47.97
C VAL A 4 25.37 -4.49 47.09
N TYR A 5 24.17 -4.07 47.49
CA TYR A 5 23.03 -4.01 46.60
C TYR A 5 23.45 -3.19 45.38
N LEU A 6 23.54 -3.85 44.23
CA LEU A 6 23.52 -3.21 42.92
C LEU A 6 22.22 -2.41 42.85
N ASN A 7 22.31 -1.13 43.18
CA ASN A 7 21.27 -0.16 42.90
C ASN A 7 21.18 -0.06 41.37
N HIS A 8 20.26 -0.83 40.78
CA HIS A 8 19.80 -0.56 39.42
C HIS A 8 19.05 0.77 39.51
N ASP A 9 19.67 1.84 39.03
CA ASP A 9 19.06 3.17 39.02
C ASP A 9 17.72 3.07 38.25
N PRO A 10 16.57 3.50 38.81
CA PRO A 10 15.28 3.41 38.12
C PRO A 10 15.28 4.16 36.77
N LEU A 11 16.14 5.17 36.66
CA LEU A 11 16.34 5.94 35.44
C LEU A 11 16.94 5.09 34.30
N ASP A 12 17.80 4.13 34.64
CA ASP A 12 18.48 3.21 33.71
C ASP A 12 17.47 2.23 33.06
N SER A 13 16.51 1.71 33.84
CA SER A 13 15.46 0.83 33.31
C SER A 13 14.52 1.56 32.36
N SER A 14 14.20 2.83 32.63
CA SER A 14 13.36 3.65 31.73
C SER A 14 14.09 3.98 30.42
N GLN A 15 15.40 4.23 30.48
CA GLN A 15 16.22 4.49 29.30
C GLN A 15 16.37 3.23 28.45
N GLU A 16 16.62 2.08 29.07
CA GLU A 16 16.68 0.79 28.39
C GLU A 16 15.35 0.44 27.71
N GLN A 17 14.21 0.74 28.35
CA GLN A 17 12.90 0.58 27.73
C GLN A 17 12.70 1.51 26.53
N VAL A 18 13.17 2.76 26.59
CA VAL A 18 13.11 3.69 25.46
C VAL A 18 14.02 3.23 24.31
N GLU A 19 15.20 2.68 24.59
CA GLU A 19 16.10 2.14 23.56
C GLU A 19 15.54 0.88 22.91
N LYS A 20 14.97 -0.04 23.71
CA LYS A 20 14.25 -1.21 23.21
C LYS A 20 13.05 -0.79 22.35
N MET A 21 12.29 0.21 22.77
CA MET A 21 11.17 0.77 22.00
C MET A 21 11.65 1.38 20.67
N LYS A 22 12.75 2.16 20.69
CA LYS A 22 13.36 2.72 19.46
C LYS A 22 13.82 1.62 18.50
N TYR A 23 14.41 0.54 19.02
CA TYR A 23 14.85 -0.60 18.22
C TYR A 23 13.66 -1.33 17.59
N LEU A 24 12.63 -1.66 18.37
CA LEU A 24 11.42 -2.32 17.89
C LEU A 24 10.70 -1.50 16.82
N LEU A 25 10.51 -0.19 17.03
CA LEU A 25 9.90 0.70 16.04
C LEU A 25 10.73 0.81 14.75
N LYS A 26 12.06 0.78 14.87
CA LYS A 26 12.96 0.74 13.71
C LYS A 26 12.80 -0.58 12.94
N THR A 27 12.79 -1.71 13.63
CA THR A 27 12.61 -3.04 13.02
C THR A 27 11.23 -3.19 12.37
N GLU A 28 10.14 -2.74 13.01
CA GLU A 28 8.80 -2.75 12.42
C GLU A 28 8.71 -1.86 11.16
N ARG A 29 9.34 -0.68 11.20
CA ARG A 29 9.43 0.21 10.04
C ARG A 29 10.20 -0.45 8.89
N GLU A 30 11.32 -1.12 9.20
CA GLU A 30 12.14 -1.85 8.22
C GLU A 30 11.42 -3.07 7.63
N HIS A 31 10.66 -3.80 8.44
CA HIS A 31 9.87 -4.95 8.00
C HIS A 31 8.69 -4.52 7.11
N ARG A 32 8.01 -3.42 7.46
CA ARG A 32 6.97 -2.82 6.61
C ARG A 32 7.51 -2.29 5.29
N THR A 33 8.73 -1.74 5.27
CA THR A 33 9.38 -1.36 4.01
C THR A 33 9.75 -2.56 3.15
N HIS A 34 10.09 -3.71 3.75
CA HIS A 34 10.40 -4.93 3.01
C HIS A 34 9.18 -5.52 2.30
N LEU A 35 7.98 -5.48 2.90
CA LEU A 35 6.76 -6.02 2.25
C LEU A 35 6.42 -5.32 0.93
N ILE A 36 6.73 -4.02 0.78
CA ILE A 36 6.51 -3.30 -0.49
C ILE A 36 7.67 -3.59 -1.48
N SER A 37 8.84 -4.00 -0.99
CA SER A 37 10.01 -4.29 -1.83
C SER A 37 9.90 -5.60 -2.63
N GLU A 38 8.94 -6.47 -2.31
CA GLU A 38 8.68 -7.74 -3.01
C GLU A 38 7.87 -7.60 -4.30
N ILE A 39 7.48 -6.38 -4.70
CA ILE A 39 6.83 -6.16 -5.99
C ILE A 39 7.88 -6.40 -7.09
N HIS A 40 7.90 -7.61 -7.64
CA HIS A 40 8.67 -7.94 -8.82
C HIS A 40 7.89 -7.55 -10.08
N VAL A 41 8.43 -6.61 -10.86
CA VAL A 41 7.80 -6.14 -12.10
C VAL A 41 8.77 -6.25 -13.27
N THR A 42 8.24 -6.56 -14.47
CA THR A 42 9.07 -6.71 -15.67
C THR A 42 9.74 -5.38 -16.02
N GLY A 43 11.06 -5.36 -16.18
CA GLY A 43 11.82 -4.14 -16.49
C GLY A 43 12.12 -3.25 -15.29
N GLU A 44 12.02 -3.78 -14.06
CA GLU A 44 12.53 -3.10 -12.88
C GLU A 44 14.07 -3.08 -12.81
N SER A 45 14.61 -2.12 -12.07
CA SER A 45 16.03 -2.05 -11.74
C SER A 45 16.25 -2.02 -10.22
N GLU A 46 17.46 -2.40 -9.79
CA GLU A 46 17.81 -2.51 -8.36
C GLU A 46 17.73 -1.16 -7.63
N ASP A 47 17.97 -0.06 -8.34
CA ASP A 47 17.93 1.32 -7.84
C ASP A 47 16.50 1.89 -7.70
N MET A 48 15.48 1.20 -8.22
CA MET A 48 14.09 1.64 -8.04
C MET A 48 13.63 1.54 -6.59
N THR A 49 13.00 2.60 -6.12
CA THR A 49 12.26 2.59 -4.86
C THR A 49 11.00 1.71 -4.99
N ALA A 50 10.49 1.23 -3.85
CA ALA A 50 9.26 0.45 -3.82
C ALA A 50 8.05 1.20 -4.42
N LYS A 51 8.02 2.53 -4.27
CA LYS A 51 7.01 3.41 -4.88
C LYS A 51 7.12 3.40 -6.41
N GLU A 52 8.32 3.45 -6.95
CA GLU A 52 8.54 3.42 -8.40
C GLU A 52 8.19 2.06 -8.98
N ARG A 53 8.53 0.96 -8.30
CA ARG A 53 8.13 -0.40 -8.72
C ARG A 53 6.62 -0.56 -8.74
N LEU A 54 5.93 -0.09 -7.69
CA LEU A 54 4.47 -0.11 -7.66
C LEU A 54 3.86 0.76 -8.78
N LEU A 55 4.47 1.90 -9.11
CA LEU A 55 3.99 2.76 -10.20
C LEU A 55 4.17 2.09 -11.55
N LEU A 56 5.31 1.44 -11.77
CA LEU A 56 5.59 0.66 -12.98
C LEU A 56 4.62 -0.51 -13.12
N TRP A 57 4.39 -1.27 -12.05
CA TRP A 57 3.39 -2.34 -12.01
C TRP A 57 1.99 -1.82 -12.34
N SER A 58 1.59 -0.70 -11.72
CA SER A 58 0.27 -0.09 -11.96
C SER A 58 0.08 0.33 -13.42
N LYS A 59 1.14 0.83 -14.08
CA LYS A 59 1.13 1.14 -15.51
C LYS A 59 1.00 -0.11 -16.37
N GLN A 60 1.80 -1.14 -16.11
CA GLN A 60 1.79 -2.37 -16.92
C GLN A 60 0.49 -3.14 -16.79
N ILE A 61 -0.06 -3.23 -15.57
CA ILE A 61 -1.28 -4.00 -15.35
C ILE A 61 -2.51 -3.34 -16.00
N THR A 62 -2.50 -2.01 -16.08
CA THR A 62 -3.54 -1.20 -16.72
C THR A 62 -3.24 -0.85 -18.18
N ASP A 63 -2.17 -1.37 -18.75
CA ASP A 63 -1.87 -1.21 -20.17
C ASP A 63 -2.95 -1.88 -21.03
N GLY A 64 -3.36 -1.19 -22.10
CA GLY A 64 -4.45 -1.61 -22.98
C GLY A 64 -5.87 -1.19 -22.56
N TYR A 65 -6.07 -0.58 -21.38
CA TYR A 65 -7.37 -0.02 -21.01
C TYR A 65 -7.55 1.40 -21.56
N VAL A 66 -8.53 1.59 -22.43
CA VAL A 66 -8.80 2.88 -23.08
C VAL A 66 -9.18 3.93 -22.04
N GLY A 67 -8.51 5.08 -22.07
CA GLY A 67 -8.79 6.20 -21.17
C GLY A 67 -8.40 5.96 -19.71
N VAL A 68 -7.50 5.00 -19.46
CA VAL A 68 -6.91 4.71 -18.15
C VAL A 68 -5.41 4.93 -18.25
N ARG A 69 -4.86 5.80 -17.39
CA ARG A 69 -3.41 6.07 -17.36
C ARG A 69 -2.95 6.31 -15.93
N CYS A 70 -1.92 5.57 -15.51
CA CYS A 70 -1.28 5.75 -14.21
C CYS A 70 0.00 6.58 -14.36
N GLU A 71 0.00 7.82 -13.86
CA GLU A 71 1.20 8.68 -13.85
C GLU A 71 1.71 8.92 -12.42
N ASN A 72 0.81 8.91 -11.44
CA ASN A 72 1.11 9.20 -10.04
C ASN A 72 0.15 8.43 -9.11
N PHE A 73 0.35 8.53 -7.79
CA PHE A 73 -0.53 7.96 -6.75
C PHE A 73 -1.52 8.97 -6.17
N THR A 74 -1.86 10.02 -6.92
CA THR A 74 -2.79 11.07 -6.49
C THR A 74 -3.89 11.24 -7.52
N THR A 75 -3.70 12.13 -8.49
CA THR A 75 -4.72 12.50 -9.48
C THR A 75 -5.09 11.36 -10.41
N SER A 76 -4.16 10.47 -10.76
CA SER A 76 -4.45 9.34 -11.64
C SER A 76 -5.46 8.34 -11.08
N TRP A 77 -5.62 8.29 -9.76
CA TRP A 77 -6.51 7.33 -9.08
C TRP A 77 -7.86 7.93 -8.70
N ARG A 78 -7.98 9.26 -8.81
CA ARG A 78 -9.12 10.03 -8.28
C ARG A 78 -10.43 9.75 -9.01
N ASP A 79 -10.37 9.35 -10.28
CA ASP A 79 -11.56 9.02 -11.08
C ASP A 79 -12.07 7.58 -10.87
N GLY A 80 -11.37 6.80 -10.04
CA GLY A 80 -11.68 5.41 -9.73
C GLY A 80 -11.45 4.42 -10.86
N ARG A 81 -11.01 4.86 -12.05
CA ARG A 81 -10.86 3.97 -13.21
C ARG A 81 -9.70 3.02 -13.07
N LEU A 82 -8.58 3.48 -12.49
CA LEU A 82 -7.42 2.61 -12.22
C LEU A 82 -7.76 1.44 -11.30
N PHE A 83 -8.50 1.69 -10.22
CA PHE A 83 -8.91 0.63 -9.30
C PHE A 83 -9.76 -0.43 -10.02
N ASN A 84 -10.77 0.01 -10.78
CA ASN A 84 -11.63 -0.89 -11.55
C ASN A 84 -10.83 -1.66 -12.63
N ALA A 85 -9.89 -1.02 -13.33
CA ALA A 85 -9.07 -1.67 -14.34
C ALA A 85 -8.16 -2.77 -13.75
N ILE A 86 -7.57 -2.52 -12.58
CA ILE A 86 -6.75 -3.52 -11.85
C ILE A 86 -7.62 -4.72 -11.47
N ILE A 87 -8.80 -4.48 -10.90
CA ILE A 87 -9.74 -5.56 -10.52
C ILE A 87 -10.16 -6.34 -11.77
N HIS A 88 -10.56 -5.66 -12.85
CA HIS A 88 -10.96 -6.27 -14.12
C HIS A 88 -9.84 -7.16 -14.71
N LYS A 89 -8.57 -6.78 -14.55
CA LYS A 89 -7.44 -7.58 -15.05
C LYS A 89 -7.39 -8.97 -14.41
N TYR A 90 -7.73 -9.08 -13.13
CA TYR A 90 -7.74 -10.36 -12.39
C TYR A 90 -9.10 -11.06 -12.41
N ARG A 91 -10.19 -10.29 -12.40
CA ARG A 91 -11.58 -10.75 -12.32
C ARG A 91 -12.46 -9.94 -13.28
N PRO A 92 -12.38 -10.22 -14.60
CA PRO A 92 -13.13 -9.48 -15.61
C PRO A 92 -14.66 -9.66 -15.45
N ASP A 93 -15.08 -10.72 -14.76
CA ASP A 93 -16.49 -11.01 -14.45
C ASP A 93 -17.11 -10.04 -13.43
N LEU A 94 -16.31 -9.33 -12.64
CA LEU A 94 -16.79 -8.46 -11.56
C LEU A 94 -16.87 -6.97 -11.94
N VAL A 95 -16.32 -6.59 -13.10
CA VAL A 95 -16.22 -5.19 -13.51
C VAL A 95 -16.66 -5.05 -14.96
N ASP A 96 -17.53 -4.09 -15.24
CA ASP A 96 -17.86 -3.70 -16.61
C ASP A 96 -17.17 -2.37 -16.94
N MET A 97 -16.06 -2.44 -17.68
CA MET A 97 -15.27 -1.25 -18.03
C MET A 97 -16.04 -0.27 -18.93
N SER A 98 -17.06 -0.72 -19.67
CA SER A 98 -17.90 0.18 -20.46
C SER A 98 -18.71 1.10 -19.53
N ARG A 99 -19.24 0.55 -18.43
CA ARG A 99 -19.97 1.32 -17.41
C ARG A 99 -19.05 2.25 -16.63
N VAL A 100 -17.87 1.76 -16.23
CA VAL A 100 -16.85 2.57 -15.53
C VAL A 100 -16.47 3.82 -16.31
N SER A 101 -16.43 3.72 -17.65
CA SER A 101 -16.12 4.86 -18.53
C SER A 101 -17.19 5.97 -18.53
N ALA A 102 -18.44 5.65 -18.18
CA ALA A 102 -19.58 6.56 -18.19
C ALA A 102 -20.00 7.05 -16.79
N GLN A 103 -19.44 6.46 -15.73
CA GLN A 103 -19.81 6.73 -14.34
C GLN A 103 -19.03 7.92 -13.74
N THR A 104 -19.56 8.43 -12.62
CA THR A 104 -18.89 9.46 -11.82
C THR A 104 -17.73 8.87 -11.02
N ASN A 105 -16.76 9.71 -10.66
CA ASN A 105 -15.60 9.33 -9.84
C ASN A 105 -16.00 8.59 -8.57
N ARG A 106 -16.97 9.14 -7.82
CA ARG A 106 -17.48 8.54 -6.58
C ARG A 106 -18.07 7.16 -6.84
N SER A 107 -18.87 7.00 -7.89
CA SER A 107 -19.47 5.70 -8.22
C SER A 107 -18.41 4.67 -8.61
N ASN A 108 -17.37 5.08 -9.33
CA ASN A 108 -16.26 4.20 -9.69
C ASN A 108 -15.46 3.75 -8.46
N LEU A 109 -15.15 4.69 -7.56
CA LEU A 109 -14.42 4.41 -6.32
C LEU A 109 -15.21 3.48 -5.40
N GLU A 110 -16.49 3.79 -5.15
CA GLU A 110 -17.35 2.94 -4.32
C GLU A 110 -17.46 1.53 -4.89
N HIS A 111 -17.72 1.40 -6.19
CA HIS A 111 -17.79 0.10 -6.85
C HIS A 111 -16.50 -0.70 -6.68
N ALA A 112 -15.35 -0.09 -6.96
CA ALA A 112 -14.07 -0.77 -6.85
C ALA A 112 -13.77 -1.21 -5.42
N PHE A 113 -14.05 -0.37 -4.42
CA PHE A 113 -13.81 -0.68 -3.02
C PHE A 113 -14.72 -1.82 -2.54
N CYS A 114 -16.02 -1.78 -2.87
CA CYS A 114 -16.94 -2.88 -2.53
C CYS A 114 -16.50 -4.22 -3.15
N VAL A 115 -16.10 -4.22 -4.42
CA VAL A 115 -15.62 -5.45 -5.09
C VAL A 115 -14.31 -5.94 -4.46
N ALA A 116 -13.39 -5.04 -4.14
CA ALA A 116 -12.13 -5.39 -3.49
C ALA A 116 -12.34 -5.98 -2.08
N GLU A 117 -13.29 -5.45 -1.30
CA GLU A 117 -13.67 -6.00 0.01
C GLU A 117 -14.21 -7.42 -0.09
N GLN A 118 -15.03 -7.72 -1.11
CA GLN A 118 -15.51 -9.07 -1.37
C GLN A 118 -14.38 -10.06 -1.73
N LEU A 119 -13.27 -9.54 -2.26
CA LEU A 119 -12.06 -10.30 -2.54
C LEU A 119 -11.10 -10.37 -1.33
N GLY A 120 -11.50 -9.84 -0.17
CA GLY A 120 -10.73 -9.87 1.08
C GLY A 120 -9.71 -8.72 1.22
N VAL A 121 -9.75 -7.71 0.37
CA VAL A 121 -8.89 -6.51 0.49
C VAL A 121 -9.57 -5.52 1.43
N ALA A 122 -8.93 -5.23 2.56
CA ALA A 122 -9.46 -4.27 3.53
C ALA A 122 -9.57 -2.86 2.92
N ARG A 123 -10.73 -2.22 3.10
CA ARG A 123 -10.97 -0.85 2.66
C ARG A 123 -10.26 0.13 3.58
N LEU A 124 -9.30 0.87 3.02
CA LEU A 124 -8.52 1.88 3.74
C LEU A 124 -8.86 3.32 3.30
N LEU A 125 -9.73 3.48 2.29
CA LEU A 125 -10.06 4.75 1.67
C LEU A 125 -11.57 4.96 1.63
N ASP A 126 -11.97 6.20 1.92
CA ASP A 126 -13.33 6.67 1.71
C ASP A 126 -13.45 7.38 0.34
N PRO A 127 -14.55 7.17 -0.40
CA PRO A 127 -14.73 7.71 -1.75
C PRO A 127 -15.25 9.17 -1.75
N GLU A 128 -14.66 10.03 -0.91
CA GLU A 128 -14.96 11.47 -0.87
C GLU A 128 -14.25 12.29 -1.96
#